data_AF-A0A2N1J8B7-F1
#
_entry.id   AF-A0A2N1J8B7-F1
#
_cell.length_a   1.000
_cell.length_b   1.000
_cell.length_c   1.000
_cell.angle_alpha   90.00
_cell.angle_beta   90.00
_cell.angle_gamma   90.00
#
_symmetry.space_group_name_H-M   'P 1'
#
loop_
_entity.id
_entity.type
_entity.pdbx_description
1 polymer ?
#
loop_
_entity_poly.entity_id
_entity_poly.type
_entity_poly.pdbx_seq_one_letter_code
_entity_poly.pdbx_strand_id
1 'polypeptide(L)'
;MASDPYGAFARDIQARLRTARELESGAERDPSQYTDLRATLTTLRQDISDLRQTVRAVEQSGPARFGLDEKELALRRVFVDTSEREVARMERAFREQDTYADTQPSTSLAWEKEQQQRLLSGQNRALDTMGTSLHTLRSQAELIGTETGEQLGLLQDLDTRVEHTQSQLEQAVRRMDRFVARVDARMHGWCVWLLIAVLLLLLLALLLV
;
A
#
# COMPACT_ATOMS: atom_id res chain seq x y z
N MET A 1 9.50 23.78 23.37
CA MET A 1 10.87 24.04 22.86
C MET A 1 11.29 22.78 22.13
N ALA A 2 11.54 22.86 20.82
CA ALA A 2 11.95 21.69 20.05
C ALA A 2 13.37 21.30 20.47
N SER A 3 13.54 20.12 21.05
CA SER A 3 14.85 19.57 21.38
C SER A 3 15.64 19.40 20.09
N ASP A 4 16.87 19.93 20.05
CA ASP A 4 17.72 19.79 18.87
C ASP A 4 18.04 18.30 18.61
N PRO A 5 17.68 17.76 17.42
CA PRO A 5 17.95 16.37 17.07
C PRO A 5 19.45 16.04 17.00
N TYR A 6 20.33 17.03 16.86
CA TYR A 6 21.79 16.84 16.78
C TYR A 6 22.34 16.05 17.98
N GLY A 7 21.89 16.38 19.20
CA GLY A 7 22.39 15.73 20.41
C GLY A 7 22.05 14.24 20.49
N ALA A 8 20.90 13.83 19.94
CA ALA A 8 20.53 12.41 19.86
C ALA A 8 21.38 11.67 18.83
N PHE A 9 21.59 12.29 17.67
CA PHE A 9 22.40 11.72 16.60
C PHE A 9 23.88 11.57 16.98
N ALA A 10 24.44 12.58 17.66
CA ALA A 10 25.80 12.52 18.17
C ALA A 10 26.00 11.35 19.17
N ARG A 11 25.00 11.08 20.03
CA ARG A 11 25.04 9.92 20.93
C ARG A 11 24.99 8.59 20.18
N ASP A 12 24.20 8.50 19.11
CA ASP A 12 24.14 7.29 18.28
C ASP A 12 25.49 7.01 17.59
N ILE A 13 26.11 8.03 16.99
CA ILE A 13 27.46 7.91 16.42
C ILE A 13 28.47 7.46 17.48
N GLN A 14 28.43 8.05 18.68
CA GLN A 14 29.31 7.64 19.77
C GLN A 14 29.09 6.18 20.19
N ALA A 15 27.83 5.72 20.26
CA ALA A 15 27.52 4.34 20.58
C ALA A 15 28.08 3.38 19.51
N ARG A 16 27.83 3.68 18.23
CA ARG A 16 28.34 2.89 17.10
C ARG A 16 29.87 2.89 17.01
N LEU A 17 30.52 4.02 17.31
CA LEU A 17 32.00 4.09 17.40
C LEU A 17 32.55 3.17 18.50
N ARG A 18 31.86 3.08 19.64
CA ARG A 18 32.25 2.13 20.71
C ARG A 18 32.09 0.69 20.25
N THR A 19 30.96 0.35 19.65
CA THR A 19 30.73 -0.99 19.09
C THR A 19 31.75 -1.33 18.01
N ALA A 20 32.10 -0.40 17.13
CA ALA A 20 33.14 -0.60 16.12
C ALA A 20 34.52 -0.89 16.75
N ARG A 21 34.88 -0.22 17.86
CA ARG A 21 36.13 -0.52 18.59
C ARG A 21 36.10 -1.88 19.30
N GLU A 22 34.96 -2.25 19.86
CA GLU A 22 34.77 -3.57 20.47
C GLU A 22 34.93 -4.67 19.40
N LEU A 23 34.30 -4.47 18.23
CA LEU A 23 34.45 -5.37 17.08
C LEU A 23 35.89 -5.38 16.54
N GLU A 24 36.58 -4.24 16.47
CA GLU A 24 38.00 -4.16 16.10
C GLU A 24 38.86 -5.02 17.04
N SER A 25 38.61 -4.98 18.35
CA SER A 25 39.32 -5.80 19.32
C SER A 25 38.97 -7.30 19.27
N GLY A 26 37.74 -7.63 18.86
CA GLY A 26 37.26 -9.01 18.74
C GLY A 26 37.58 -9.65 17.38
N ALA A 27 37.75 -8.83 16.34
CA ALA A 27 37.97 -9.25 14.96
C ALA A 27 39.19 -10.15 14.84
N GLU A 28 40.25 -9.97 15.64
CA GLU A 28 41.41 -10.88 15.65
C GLU A 28 41.05 -12.38 15.82
N ARG A 29 39.85 -12.70 16.31
CA ARG A 29 39.42 -14.06 16.66
C ARG A 29 38.46 -14.75 15.68
N ASP A 30 37.67 -14.01 14.89
CA ASP A 30 36.60 -14.58 14.06
C ASP A 30 36.39 -13.82 12.73
N PRO A 31 36.51 -14.49 11.55
CA PRO A 31 36.22 -13.93 10.23
C PRO A 31 34.85 -13.23 10.09
N SER A 32 33.81 -13.69 10.79
CA SER A 32 32.46 -13.11 10.71
C SER A 32 32.36 -11.74 11.40
N GLN A 33 33.19 -11.48 12.42
CA GLN A 33 33.24 -10.18 13.07
C GLN A 33 33.89 -9.12 12.17
N TYR A 34 34.75 -9.52 11.22
CA TYR A 34 35.31 -8.59 10.22
C TYR A 34 34.24 -8.07 9.25
N THR A 35 33.34 -8.96 8.79
CA THR A 35 32.25 -8.53 7.90
C THR A 35 31.31 -7.56 8.60
N ASP A 36 31.03 -7.82 9.88
CA ASP A 36 30.18 -6.96 10.72
C ASP A 36 30.84 -5.61 11.02
N LEU A 37 32.16 -5.61 11.32
CA LEU A 37 32.94 -4.39 11.50
C LEU A 37 32.94 -3.54 10.23
N ARG A 38 33.17 -4.15 9.06
CA ARG A 38 33.18 -3.45 7.77
C ARG A 38 31.83 -2.82 7.43
N ALA A 39 30.73 -3.54 7.67
CA ALA A 39 29.38 -3.02 7.49
C ALA A 39 29.11 -1.84 8.43
N THR A 40 29.55 -1.94 9.69
CA THR A 40 29.43 -0.89 10.69
C THR A 40 30.22 0.36 10.32
N LEU A 41 31.50 0.23 9.92
CA LEU A 41 32.34 1.34 9.50
C LEU A 41 31.79 2.05 8.25
N THR A 42 31.29 1.29 7.28
CA THR A 42 30.68 1.85 6.06
C THR A 42 29.46 2.70 6.38
N THR A 43 28.59 2.20 7.26
CA THR A 43 27.40 2.93 7.73
C THR A 43 27.80 4.19 8.49
N LEU A 44 28.74 4.07 9.42
CA LEU A 44 29.17 5.18 10.26
C LEU A 44 29.88 6.29 9.46
N ARG A 45 30.62 5.94 8.40
CA ARG A 45 31.18 6.91 7.44
C ARG A 45 30.10 7.72 6.74
N GLN A 46 29.00 7.07 6.34
CA GLN A 46 27.85 7.75 5.74
C GLN A 46 27.18 8.68 6.76
N ASP A 47 26.88 8.17 7.97
CA ASP A 47 26.23 8.95 9.03
C ASP A 47 27.02 10.22 9.39
N ILE A 48 28.35 10.12 9.50
CA ILE A 48 29.21 11.28 9.80
C ILE A 48 29.28 12.24 8.61
N SER A 49 29.29 11.74 7.37
CA SER A 49 29.26 12.58 6.17
C SER A 49 27.96 13.40 6.11
N ASP A 50 26.83 12.79 6.43
CA ASP A 50 25.53 13.46 6.49
C ASP A 50 25.54 14.50 7.61
N LEU A 51 26.09 14.18 8.78
CA LEU A 51 26.25 15.14 9.89
C LEU A 51 27.11 16.33 9.48
N ARG A 52 28.23 16.11 8.80
CA ARG A 52 29.09 17.18 8.28
C ARG A 52 28.34 18.10 7.33
N GLN A 53 27.48 17.54 6.48
CA GLN A 53 26.65 18.34 5.58
C GLN A 53 25.65 19.20 6.37
N THR A 54 25.04 18.67 7.44
CA THR A 54 24.14 19.47 8.30
C THR A 54 24.88 20.62 9.00
N VAL A 55 26.08 20.38 9.52
CA VAL A 55 26.90 21.40 10.17
C VAL A 55 27.28 22.51 9.17
N ARG A 56 27.67 22.14 7.95
CA ARG A 56 27.95 23.11 6.88
C ARG A 56 26.72 23.93 6.48
N ALA A 57 25.55 23.30 6.42
CA ALA A 57 24.32 24.02 6.11
C ALA A 57 23.99 25.07 7.20
N VAL A 58 24.20 24.73 8.47
CA VAL A 58 24.04 25.65 9.60
C VAL A 58 25.08 26.78 9.56
N GLU A 59 26.35 26.46 9.25
CA GLU A 59 27.41 27.47 9.06
C GLU A 59 27.04 28.50 7.98
N GLN A 60 26.50 28.05 6.84
CA GLN A 60 26.15 28.93 5.71
C GLN A 60 24.91 29.79 5.98
N SER A 61 23.94 29.25 6.71
CA SER A 61 22.66 29.92 6.96
C SER A 61 22.63 30.73 8.26
N GLY A 62 23.69 30.64 9.07
CA GLY A 62 23.92 31.38 10.31
C GLY A 62 23.38 30.64 11.53
N PRO A 63 24.22 30.34 12.56
CA PRO A 63 23.81 29.57 13.73
C PRO A 63 22.71 30.24 14.56
N ALA A 64 22.71 31.57 14.64
CA ALA A 64 21.69 32.34 15.35
C ALA A 64 20.27 32.10 14.81
N ARG A 65 20.12 31.77 13.52
CA ARG A 65 18.82 31.46 12.89
C ARG A 65 18.18 30.18 13.45
N PHE A 66 19.01 29.28 13.97
CA PHE A 66 18.59 28.01 14.57
C PHE A 66 18.68 28.02 16.10
N GLY A 67 18.94 29.20 16.70
CA GLY A 67 19.12 29.32 18.14
C GLY A 67 20.40 28.67 18.67
N LEU A 68 21.42 28.50 17.81
CA LEU A 68 22.70 27.90 18.18
C LEU A 68 23.74 28.98 18.51
N ASP A 69 24.56 28.72 19.52
CA ASP A 69 25.73 29.55 19.83
C ASP A 69 26.90 29.22 18.91
N GLU A 70 27.74 30.21 18.60
CA GLU A 70 28.93 30.02 17.77
C GLU A 70 29.90 29.02 18.40
N LYS A 71 29.97 29.01 19.73
CA LYS A 71 30.77 28.03 20.49
C LYS A 71 30.22 26.62 20.32
N GLU A 72 28.89 26.48 20.29
CA GLU A 72 28.25 25.19 20.10
C GLU A 72 28.52 24.67 18.69
N LEU A 73 28.40 25.50 17.67
CA LEU A 73 28.74 25.14 16.29
C LEU A 73 30.20 24.69 16.16
N ALA A 74 31.12 25.40 16.82
CA ALA A 74 32.53 25.00 16.88
C ALA A 74 32.72 23.62 17.53
N LEU A 75 31.99 23.31 18.61
CA LEU A 75 32.01 21.98 19.23
C LEU A 75 31.49 20.90 18.28
N ARG A 76 30.43 21.17 17.51
CA ARG A 76 29.90 20.23 16.51
C ARG A 76 30.91 19.92 15.43
N ARG A 77 31.62 20.93 14.94
CA ARG A 77 32.68 20.78 13.95
C ARG A 77 33.83 19.91 14.47
N VAL A 78 34.29 20.18 15.70
CA VAL A 78 35.34 19.37 16.33
C VAL A 78 34.91 17.92 16.51
N PHE A 79 33.64 17.67 16.87
CA PHE A 79 33.09 16.33 17.00
C PHE A 79 33.14 15.58 15.65
N VAL A 80 32.59 16.18 14.59
CA VAL A 80 32.59 15.60 13.24
C VAL A 80 34.02 15.28 12.78
N ASP A 81 34.94 16.24 12.89
CA ASP A 81 36.33 16.07 12.47
C ASP A 81 37.04 14.95 13.27
N THR A 82 36.72 14.82 14.56
CA THR A 82 37.31 13.77 15.40
C THR A 82 36.75 12.40 15.06
N SER A 83 35.43 12.29 14.86
CA SER A 83 34.79 11.05 14.44
C SER A 83 35.26 10.60 13.05
N GLU A 84 35.39 11.51 12.07
CA GLU A 84 35.94 11.16 10.75
C GLU A 84 37.36 10.59 10.84
N ARG A 85 38.22 11.20 11.68
CA ARG A 85 39.58 10.71 11.89
C ARG A 85 39.63 9.33 12.54
N GLU A 86 38.75 9.06 13.51
CA GLU A 86 38.68 7.76 14.17
C GLU A 86 38.25 6.65 13.20
N VAL A 87 37.24 6.92 12.36
CA VAL A 87 36.79 5.98 11.32
C VAL A 87 37.88 5.72 10.31
N ALA A 88 38.51 6.78 9.80
CA ALA A 88 39.61 6.64 8.84
C ALA A 88 40.79 5.87 9.42
N ARG A 89 41.06 5.99 10.73
CA ARG A 89 42.08 5.18 11.41
C ARG A 89 41.68 3.71 11.43
N MET A 90 40.46 3.38 11.86
CA MET A 90 39.95 2.00 11.92
C MET A 90 39.90 1.36 10.53
N GLU A 91 39.47 2.09 9.50
CA GLU A 91 39.45 1.61 8.12
C GLU A 91 40.87 1.33 7.57
N ARG A 92 41.87 2.15 7.94
CA ARG A 92 43.26 1.93 7.51
C ARG A 92 43.85 0.71 8.20
N ALA A 93 43.69 0.59 9.52
CA ALA A 93 44.11 -0.58 10.27
C ALA A 93 43.47 -1.86 9.71
N PHE A 94 42.17 -1.79 9.39
CA PHE A 94 41.43 -2.87 8.76
C PHE A 94 41.98 -3.23 7.36
N ARG A 95 42.23 -2.25 6.48
CA ARG A 95 42.79 -2.50 5.13
C ARG A 95 44.18 -3.12 5.17
N GLU A 96 45.01 -2.71 6.12
CA GLU A 96 46.35 -3.29 6.31
C GLU A 96 46.26 -4.78 6.69
N GLN A 97 45.22 -5.18 7.45
CA GLN A 97 44.97 -6.56 7.86
C GLN A 97 44.36 -7.43 6.75
N ASP A 98 43.43 -6.88 5.95
CA ASP A 98 42.87 -7.54 4.75
C ASP A 98 43.95 -7.89 3.71
N THR A 99 44.99 -7.06 3.60
CA THR A 99 46.09 -7.27 2.63
C THR A 99 46.90 -8.54 2.95
N TYR A 100 46.87 -9.04 4.19
CA TYR A 100 47.48 -10.32 4.58
C TYR A 100 46.56 -11.54 4.39
N ALA A 101 45.25 -11.34 4.22
CA ALA A 101 44.27 -12.42 4.02
C ALA A 101 44.13 -12.85 2.55
N ASP A 102 44.61 -12.05 1.58
CA ASP A 102 44.52 -12.34 0.14
C ASP A 102 45.47 -13.47 -0.34
N THR A 103 46.17 -14.15 0.58
CA THR A 103 46.98 -15.35 0.27
C THR A 103 46.22 -16.67 0.52
N GLN A 104 44.97 -16.66 0.99
CA GLN A 104 44.12 -17.88 1.08
C GLN A 104 42.72 -17.71 0.45
N PRO A 105 42.58 -17.93 -0.87
CA PRO A 105 41.30 -17.81 -1.58
C PRO A 105 40.30 -18.96 -1.32
N SER A 106 40.59 -19.94 -0.47
CA SER A 106 39.78 -21.16 -0.33
C SER A 106 38.71 -21.12 0.76
N THR A 107 38.91 -20.38 1.85
CA THR A 107 38.00 -20.41 3.02
C THR A 107 36.83 -19.43 2.88
N SER A 108 37.10 -18.23 2.34
CA SER A 108 36.08 -17.19 2.10
C SER A 108 35.05 -17.60 1.05
N LEU A 109 35.51 -18.16 -0.07
CA LEU A 109 34.63 -18.62 -1.16
C LEU A 109 33.73 -19.79 -0.75
N ALA A 110 34.22 -20.69 0.10
CA ALA A 110 33.43 -21.80 0.63
C ALA A 110 32.35 -21.32 1.61
N TRP A 111 32.70 -20.40 2.50
CA TRP A 111 31.77 -19.80 3.46
C TRP A 111 30.70 -18.93 2.78
N GLU A 112 31.08 -18.16 1.76
CA GLU A 112 30.16 -17.34 0.96
C GLU A 112 29.18 -18.21 0.16
N LYS A 113 29.64 -19.34 -0.41
CA LYS A 113 28.76 -20.35 -1.02
C LYS A 113 27.80 -20.96 -0.01
N GLU A 114 28.26 -21.28 1.19
CA GLU A 114 27.40 -21.86 2.23
C GLU A 114 26.34 -20.85 2.72
N GLN A 115 26.70 -19.57 2.85
CA GLN A 115 25.78 -18.46 3.10
C GLN A 115 24.75 -18.31 1.98
N GLN A 116 25.18 -18.34 0.70
CA GLN A 116 24.28 -18.29 -0.45
C GLN A 116 23.33 -19.51 -0.49
N GLN A 117 23.78 -20.70 -0.08
CA GLN A 117 22.91 -21.88 0.04
C GLN A 117 21.87 -21.75 1.17
N ARG A 118 22.20 -21.09 2.27
CA ARG A 118 21.23 -20.74 3.33
C ARG A 118 20.21 -19.70 2.84
N LEU A 119 20.62 -18.76 2.01
CA LEU A 119 19.72 -17.78 1.38
C LEU A 119 18.81 -18.42 0.30
N LEU A 120 19.34 -19.37 -0.48
CA LEU A 120 18.59 -20.15 -1.48
C LEU A 120 17.57 -21.10 -0.85
N SER A 121 17.90 -21.73 0.27
CA SER A 121 16.96 -22.56 1.03
C SER A 121 15.83 -21.76 1.69
N GLY A 122 16.06 -20.47 1.99
CA GLY A 122 15.02 -19.53 2.42
C GLY A 122 13.97 -19.20 1.35
N GLN A 123 14.37 -19.10 0.08
CA GLN A 123 13.46 -18.83 -1.03
C GLN A 123 12.57 -20.03 -1.39
N ASN A 124 13.01 -21.27 -1.10
CA ASN A 124 12.19 -22.45 -1.32
C ASN A 124 10.96 -22.49 -0.38
N ARG A 125 11.03 -21.86 0.80
CA ARG A 125 9.85 -21.67 1.67
C ARG A 125 8.85 -20.69 1.07
N ALA A 126 9.31 -19.61 0.44
CA ALA A 126 8.42 -18.69 -0.26
C ALA A 126 7.71 -19.40 -1.43
N LEU A 127 8.43 -20.25 -2.18
CA LEU A 127 7.85 -21.07 -3.25
C LEU A 127 6.87 -22.14 -2.73
N ASP A 128 7.11 -22.78 -1.58
CA ASP A 128 6.14 -23.72 -0.95
C ASP A 128 4.87 -23.01 -0.47
N THR A 129 5.04 -21.81 0.13
CA THR A 129 3.89 -21.02 0.61
C THR A 129 3.10 -20.46 -0.58
N MET A 130 3.78 -20.10 -1.67
CA MET A 130 3.15 -19.76 -2.96
C MET A 130 2.49 -20.98 -3.60
N GLY A 131 3.10 -22.17 -3.53
CA GLY A 131 2.52 -23.42 -4.02
C GLY A 131 1.22 -23.78 -3.31
N THR A 132 1.17 -23.55 -2.00
CA THR A 132 -0.04 -23.72 -1.19
C THR A 132 -1.11 -22.70 -1.58
N SER A 133 -0.72 -21.43 -1.73
CA SER A 133 -1.64 -20.35 -2.16
C SER A 133 -2.15 -20.55 -3.59
N LEU A 134 -1.31 -21.02 -4.51
CA LEU A 134 -1.69 -21.38 -5.88
C LEU A 134 -2.60 -22.60 -5.91
N HIS A 135 -2.39 -23.58 -5.03
CA HIS A 135 -3.28 -24.72 -4.87
C HIS A 135 -4.66 -24.27 -4.37
N THR A 136 -4.71 -23.36 -3.40
CA THR A 136 -5.96 -22.76 -2.90
C THR A 136 -6.64 -21.85 -3.95
N LEU A 137 -5.88 -21.06 -4.70
CA LEU A 137 -6.43 -20.23 -5.78
C LEU A 137 -6.97 -21.09 -6.92
N ARG A 138 -6.31 -22.21 -7.23
CA ARG A 138 -6.78 -23.18 -8.23
C ARG A 138 -8.07 -23.84 -7.78
N SER A 139 -8.16 -24.30 -6.53
CA SER A 139 -9.41 -24.90 -6.00
C SER A 139 -10.54 -23.88 -5.90
N GLN A 140 -10.24 -22.62 -5.57
CA GLN A 140 -11.21 -21.53 -5.57
C GLN A 140 -11.67 -21.17 -7.00
N ALA A 141 -10.76 -21.16 -7.99
CA ALA A 141 -11.11 -20.95 -9.38
C ALA A 141 -11.97 -22.09 -9.95
N GLU A 142 -11.75 -23.33 -9.50
CA GLU A 142 -12.57 -24.49 -9.87
C GLU A 142 -13.99 -24.36 -9.30
N LEU A 143 -14.13 -23.94 -8.03
CA LEU A 143 -15.42 -23.66 -7.39
C LEU A 143 -16.14 -22.46 -8.03
N ILE A 144 -15.40 -21.41 -8.38
CA ILE A 144 -15.94 -20.25 -9.12
C ILE A 144 -16.38 -20.69 -10.52
N GLY A 145 -15.66 -21.60 -11.17
CA GLY A 145 -16.02 -22.11 -12.50
C GLY A 145 -17.35 -22.87 -12.49
N THR A 146 -17.58 -23.70 -11.47
CA THR A 146 -18.85 -24.42 -11.31
C THR A 146 -20.00 -23.48 -10.92
N GLU A 147 -19.76 -22.56 -9.99
CA GLU A 147 -20.75 -21.56 -9.55
C GLU A 147 -21.13 -20.61 -10.69
N THR A 148 -20.18 -20.19 -11.53
CA THR A 148 -20.46 -19.36 -12.71
C THR A 148 -21.28 -20.13 -13.75
N GLY A 149 -21.05 -21.44 -13.88
CA GLY A 149 -21.88 -22.33 -14.71
C GLY A 149 -23.31 -22.43 -14.19
N GLU A 150 -23.49 -22.56 -12.87
CA GLU A 150 -24.82 -22.54 -12.24
C GLU A 150 -25.49 -21.16 -12.38
N GLN A 151 -24.76 -20.06 -12.23
CA GLN A 151 -25.26 -18.70 -12.43
C GLN A 151 -25.68 -18.42 -13.87
N LEU A 152 -24.99 -19.00 -14.86
CA LEU A 152 -25.43 -18.95 -16.26
C LEU A 152 -26.77 -19.68 -16.46
N GLY A 153 -26.96 -20.81 -15.78
CA GLY A 153 -28.24 -21.53 -15.75
C GLY A 153 -29.36 -20.73 -15.07
N LEU A 154 -29.05 -20.04 -13.97
CA LEU A 154 -30.00 -19.16 -13.27
C LEU A 154 -30.36 -17.92 -14.11
N LEU A 155 -29.42 -17.37 -14.88
CA LEU A 155 -29.69 -16.29 -15.82
C LEU A 155 -30.64 -16.73 -16.95
N GLN A 156 -30.54 -17.98 -17.41
CA GLN A 156 -31.46 -18.53 -18.40
C GLN A 156 -32.88 -18.76 -17.83
N ASP A 157 -33.01 -19.18 -16.56
CA ASP A 157 -34.32 -19.23 -15.88
C ASP A 157 -34.89 -17.82 -15.66
N LEU A 158 -34.05 -16.85 -15.32
CA LEU A 158 -34.45 -15.45 -15.18
C LEU A 158 -34.97 -14.91 -16.52
N ASP A 159 -34.29 -15.17 -17.63
CA ASP A 159 -34.72 -14.77 -18.98
C ASP A 159 -36.10 -15.34 -19.31
N THR A 160 -36.29 -16.64 -19.05
CA THR A 160 -37.58 -17.33 -19.23
C THR A 160 -38.69 -16.69 -18.38
N ARG A 161 -38.41 -16.32 -17.13
CA ARG A 161 -39.38 -15.63 -16.24
C ARG A 161 -39.66 -14.20 -16.68
N VAL A 162 -38.67 -13.48 -17.20
CA VAL A 162 -38.83 -12.14 -17.76
C VAL A 162 -39.75 -12.21 -18.98
N GLU A 163 -39.57 -13.20 -19.84
CA GLU A 163 -40.39 -13.40 -21.04
C GLU A 163 -41.86 -13.73 -20.68
N HIS A 164 -42.06 -14.56 -19.66
CA HIS A 164 -43.39 -14.77 -19.08
C HIS A 164 -43.98 -13.48 -18.50
N THR A 165 -43.19 -12.68 -17.79
CA THR A 165 -43.65 -11.41 -17.20
C THR A 165 -44.03 -10.41 -18.29
N GLN A 166 -43.24 -10.31 -19.36
CA GLN A 166 -43.54 -9.47 -20.52
C GLN A 166 -44.85 -9.90 -21.18
N SER A 167 -45.07 -11.20 -21.39
CA SER A 167 -46.32 -11.71 -21.97
C SER A 167 -47.55 -11.42 -21.09
N GLN A 168 -47.41 -11.52 -19.76
CA GLN A 168 -48.47 -11.17 -18.82
C GLN A 168 -48.74 -9.67 -18.79
N LEU A 169 -47.69 -8.85 -18.83
CA LEU A 169 -47.78 -7.40 -18.89
C LEU A 169 -48.50 -6.95 -20.17
N GLU A 170 -48.16 -7.50 -21.33
CA GLU A 170 -48.88 -7.22 -22.57
C GLU A 170 -50.36 -7.59 -22.49
N GLN A 171 -50.68 -8.74 -21.90
CA GLN A 171 -52.08 -9.13 -21.69
C GLN A 171 -52.80 -8.19 -20.74
N ALA A 172 -52.13 -7.68 -19.70
CA ALA A 172 -52.68 -6.70 -18.77
C ALA A 172 -52.94 -5.36 -19.47
N VAL A 173 -52.00 -4.87 -20.28
CA VAL A 173 -52.16 -3.65 -21.08
C VAL A 173 -53.33 -3.81 -22.05
N ARG A 174 -53.41 -4.92 -22.80
CA ARG A 174 -54.54 -5.21 -23.70
C ARG A 174 -55.90 -5.29 -22.98
N ARG A 175 -55.93 -5.67 -21.70
CA ARG A 175 -57.17 -5.61 -20.89
C ARG A 175 -57.47 -4.17 -20.51
N MET A 176 -56.47 -3.40 -20.11
CA MET A 176 -56.61 -1.99 -19.75
C MET A 176 -57.15 -1.17 -20.92
N ASP A 177 -56.59 -1.34 -22.12
CA ASP A 177 -57.09 -0.68 -23.35
C ASP A 177 -58.56 -1.01 -23.61
N ARG A 178 -58.94 -2.29 -23.45
CA ARG A 178 -60.35 -2.71 -23.59
C ARG A 178 -61.24 -2.16 -22.49
N PHE A 179 -60.73 -1.92 -21.28
CA PHE A 179 -61.49 -1.27 -20.20
C PHE A 179 -61.67 0.22 -20.50
N VAL A 180 -60.61 0.92 -20.90
CA VAL A 180 -60.65 2.32 -21.29
C VAL A 180 -61.65 2.53 -22.44
N ALA A 181 -61.55 1.73 -23.51
CA ALA A 181 -62.48 1.82 -24.64
C ALA A 181 -63.95 1.55 -24.23
N ARG A 182 -64.19 0.61 -23.31
CA ARG A 182 -65.55 0.33 -22.81
C ARG A 182 -66.11 1.45 -21.92
N VAL A 183 -65.27 2.09 -21.12
CA VAL A 183 -65.67 3.25 -20.29
C VAL A 183 -65.98 4.44 -21.18
N ASP A 184 -65.11 4.72 -22.16
CA ASP A 184 -65.25 5.86 -23.06
C ASP A 184 -66.53 5.80 -23.90
N ALA A 185 -66.87 4.62 -24.44
CA ALA A 185 -68.10 4.43 -25.22
C ALA A 185 -69.39 4.58 -24.38
N ARG A 186 -69.38 4.11 -23.12
CA ARG A 186 -70.57 4.21 -22.23
C ARG A 186 -70.80 5.61 -21.70
N MET A 187 -69.73 6.33 -21.36
CA MET A 187 -69.83 7.67 -20.76
C MET A 187 -70.34 8.71 -21.74
N HIS A 188 -69.90 8.67 -23.00
CA HIS A 188 -70.37 9.61 -24.02
C HIS A 188 -71.85 9.44 -24.34
N GLY A 189 -72.32 8.20 -24.52
CA GLY A 189 -73.73 7.94 -24.83
C GLY A 189 -74.69 8.37 -23.71
N TRP A 190 -74.33 8.08 -22.45
CA TRP A 190 -75.15 8.45 -21.29
C TRP A 190 -75.10 9.94 -20.98
N CYS A 191 -73.95 10.60 -21.13
CA CYS A 191 -73.81 12.03 -20.86
C CYS A 191 -74.68 12.86 -21.82
N VAL A 192 -74.68 12.52 -23.12
CA VAL A 192 -75.53 13.21 -24.11
C VAL A 192 -77.01 13.04 -23.79
N TRP A 193 -77.46 11.82 -23.45
CA TRP A 193 -78.85 11.56 -23.11
C TRP A 193 -79.28 12.26 -21.82
N LEU A 194 -78.42 12.29 -20.81
CA LEU A 194 -78.67 12.98 -19.54
C LEU A 194 -78.75 14.50 -19.74
N LEU A 195 -77.88 15.08 -20.56
CA LEU A 195 -77.90 16.51 -20.88
C LEU A 195 -79.17 16.91 -21.64
N ILE A 196 -79.64 16.08 -22.57
CA ILE A 196 -80.93 16.27 -23.27
C ILE A 196 -82.11 16.20 -22.29
N ALA A 197 -82.13 15.23 -21.37
CA ALA A 197 -83.21 15.09 -20.39
C ALA A 197 -83.30 16.30 -19.44
N VAL A 198 -82.16 16.80 -18.97
CA VAL A 198 -82.09 18.02 -18.13
C VAL A 198 -82.59 19.23 -18.91
N LEU A 199 -82.19 19.38 -20.18
CA LEU A 199 -82.65 20.46 -21.06
C LEU A 199 -84.18 20.43 -21.27
N LEU A 200 -84.74 19.25 -21.54
CA LEU A 200 -86.19 19.04 -21.68
C LEU A 200 -86.95 19.41 -20.41
N LEU A 201 -86.42 19.03 -19.24
CA LEU A 201 -87.02 19.33 -17.95
C LEU A 201 -87.00 20.85 -17.67
N LEU A 202 -85.90 21.53 -17.99
CA LEU A 202 -85.80 23.00 -17.92
C LEU A 202 -86.81 23.70 -18.84
N LEU A 203 -86.96 23.22 -20.07
CA LEU A 203 -87.94 23.77 -21.03
C LEU A 203 -89.37 23.59 -20.53
N LEU A 204 -89.69 22.41 -19.98
CA LEU A 204 -91.01 22.11 -19.43
C LEU A 204 -91.30 22.96 -18.19
N ALA A 205 -90.32 23.16 -17.30
CA ALA A 205 -90.44 24.07 -16.16
C ALA A 205 -90.65 25.53 -16.59
N LEU A 206 -89.97 25.98 -17.65
CA LEU A 206 -90.17 27.31 -18.22
C LEU A 206 -91.57 27.46 -18.84
N LEU A 207 -92.10 26.43 -19.49
CA LEU A 207 -93.43 26.47 -20.12
C LEU A 207 -94.57 26.43 -19.09
N LEU A 208 -94.32 25.80 -17.93
CA LEU A 208 -95.27 25.72 -16.82
C LEU A 208 -95.41 27.06 -16.06
N VAL A 209 -94.34 27.86 -16.01
CA VAL A 209 -94.27 29.18 -15.35
C VAL A 209 -94.80 30.27 -16.27
#